data_AF-A0AB74EXP1-F1
#
_entry.id   AF-A0AB74EXP1-F1
#
_cell.length_a   1.000
_cell.length_b   1.000
_cell.length_c   1.000
_cell.angle_alpha   90.00
_cell.angle_beta   90.00
_cell.angle_gamma   90.00
#
_symmetry.space_group_name_H-M   'P 1'
#
loop_
_entity.id
_entity.type
_entity.pdbx_description
1 polymer ?
#
loop_
_entity_poly.entity_id
_entity_poly.type
_entity_poly.pdbx_seq_one_letter_code
_entity_poly.pdbx_strand_id
1 'polypeptide(L)'
;MKSVHKRIFILLIAVLIIAASGVFFKSFQTGSEASVLKPSPPAPQQERAPETSVPEPEPPLPPEPEPLPDGAVIDHPLPEDPILTNGPWASAHFLMDEYACDCAGYCDGWPAAMDPELLEKIEALRCYFDQPIIITSGVRCERRNAEVGGIPNSWHLSGHAADLYCPGVPYDEVARAARELGLGVIEYPDQQFDHCEIWH
;
A
#
# COMPACT_ATOMS: atom_id res chain seq x y z
N MET A 1 6.82 33.13 34.52
CA MET A 1 7.95 32.17 34.36
C MET A 1 7.83 31.31 33.09
N LYS A 2 6.70 30.65 32.80
CA LYS A 2 6.55 29.74 31.62
C LYS A 2 6.77 30.40 30.24
N SER A 3 6.35 31.65 30.05
CA SER A 3 6.52 32.39 28.79
C SER A 3 7.98 32.79 28.49
N VAL A 4 8.78 33.04 29.54
CA VAL A 4 10.19 33.42 29.42
C VAL A 4 11.03 32.21 29.03
N HIS A 5 10.77 31.05 29.63
CA HIS A 5 11.45 29.79 29.26
C HIS A 5 11.14 29.36 27.82
N LYS A 6 9.90 29.55 27.35
CA LYS A 6 9.53 29.28 25.95
C LYS A 6 10.31 30.16 24.96
N ARG A 7 10.51 31.45 25.28
CA ARG A 7 11.29 32.37 24.44
C ARG A 7 12.78 32.05 24.44
N ILE A 8 13.35 31.69 25.60
CA ILE A 8 14.76 31.28 25.70
C ILE A 8 15.00 29.98 24.93
N PHE A 9 14.08 29.02 25.03
CA PHE A 9 14.17 27.74 24.33
C PHE A 9 14.14 27.90 22.80
N ILE A 10 13.27 28.76 22.27
CA ILE A 10 13.20 29.06 20.83
C ILE A 10 14.49 29.72 20.33
N LEU A 11 15.07 30.64 21.10
CA LEU A 11 16.33 31.28 20.74
C LEU A 11 17.51 30.30 20.73
N LEU A 12 17.54 29.34 21.67
CA LEU A 12 18.59 28.31 21.70
C LEU A 12 18.51 27.36 20.50
N ILE A 13 17.30 26.98 20.08
CA ILE A 13 17.09 26.14 18.87
C ILE A 13 17.53 26.89 17.61
N ALA A 14 17.17 28.17 17.48
CA ALA A 14 17.55 28.97 16.32
C ALA A 14 19.08 29.12 16.17
N VAL A 15 19.81 29.29 17.29
CA VAL A 15 21.28 29.36 17.28
C VAL A 15 21.90 28.02 16.90
N LEU A 16 21.34 26.89 17.36
CA LEU A 16 21.81 25.55 17.00
C LEU A 16 21.64 25.25 15.49
N ILE A 17 20.53 25.68 14.89
CA ILE A 17 20.27 25.49 13.45
C ILE A 17 21.23 26.34 12.61
N ILE A 18 21.51 27.58 13.01
CA ILE A 18 22.48 28.46 12.32
C ILE A 18 23.92 27.92 12.45
N ALA A 19 24.29 27.36 13.61
CA ALA A 19 25.59 26.74 13.81
C ALA A 19 25.76 25.46 12.97
N ALA A 20 24.72 24.64 12.83
CA ALA A 20 24.74 23.41 12.02
C ALA A 20 24.82 23.71 10.51
N SER A 21 24.24 24.81 10.04
CA SER A 21 24.28 25.22 8.63
C SER A 21 25.60 25.89 8.23
N GLY A 22 26.36 26.43 9.18
CA GLY A 22 27.70 27.02 8.94
C GLY A 22 28.82 26.02 8.66
N VAL A 23 28.58 24.71 8.85
CA VAL A 23 29.61 23.66 8.66
C VAL A 23 29.66 23.14 7.21
N PHE A 24 28.65 23.44 6.38
CA PHE A 24 28.52 22.82 5.04
C PHE A 24 29.21 23.57 3.89
N PHE A 25 29.87 24.71 4.13
CA PHE A 25 30.39 25.60 3.07
C PHE A 25 31.92 25.62 2.91
N LYS A 26 32.61 24.48 3.08
CA LYS A 26 33.99 24.33 2.63
C LYS A 26 34.28 22.92 2.13
N SER A 27 33.94 22.64 0.88
CA SER A 27 34.68 21.72 -0.01
C SER A 27 34.16 21.89 -1.44
N PHE A 28 34.69 22.90 -2.13
CA PHE A 28 34.60 23.01 -3.58
C PHE A 28 36.00 23.32 -4.13
N GLN A 29 36.29 22.71 -5.29
CA GLN A 29 37.58 22.52 -5.98
C GLN A 29 38.29 21.24 -5.53
N THR A 30 38.59 20.26 -6.39
CA THR A 30 39.16 20.27 -7.76
C THR A 30 38.65 19.05 -8.54
N GLY A 31 38.23 19.10 -9.80
CA GLY A 31 39.08 19.28 -10.98
C GLY A 31 38.89 18.09 -11.94
N SER A 32 38.80 18.37 -13.24
CA SER A 32 39.28 17.57 -14.38
C SER A 32 38.33 17.71 -15.57
N GLU A 33 38.86 18.33 -16.62
CA GLU A 33 38.24 18.45 -17.93
C GLU A 33 37.95 17.06 -18.53
N ALA A 34 36.77 16.88 -19.10
CA ALA A 34 36.47 15.76 -19.98
C ALA A 34 35.90 16.30 -21.30
N SER A 35 36.58 15.90 -22.36
CA SER A 35 36.38 16.24 -23.76
C SER A 35 34.94 16.09 -24.23
N VAL A 36 34.45 17.12 -24.92
CA VAL A 36 33.18 17.16 -25.62
C VAL A 36 33.25 16.24 -26.84
N LEU A 37 32.64 15.06 -26.77
CA LEU A 37 32.28 14.30 -27.97
C LEU A 37 30.89 14.74 -28.45
N LYS A 38 30.87 15.31 -29.65
CA LYS A 38 29.67 15.75 -30.38
C LYS A 38 28.83 14.51 -30.75
N PRO A 39 27.50 14.47 -30.53
CA PRO A 39 26.68 13.37 -31.02
C PRO A 39 26.60 13.40 -32.54
N SER A 40 26.91 12.27 -33.19
CA SER A 40 26.61 12.04 -34.61
C SER A 40 25.10 11.93 -34.81
N PRO A 41 24.55 12.41 -35.95
CA PRO A 41 23.14 12.26 -36.26
C PRO A 41 22.77 10.77 -36.45
N PRO A 42 21.56 10.35 -36.04
CA PRO A 42 21.10 8.99 -36.25
C PRO A 42 20.94 8.68 -37.75
N ALA A 43 21.34 7.47 -38.13
CA ALA A 43 21.17 6.95 -39.49
C ALA A 43 19.67 6.87 -39.88
N PRO A 44 19.33 6.98 -41.18
CA PRO A 44 17.95 6.92 -41.63
C PRO A 44 17.34 5.56 -41.32
N GLN A 45 16.26 5.54 -40.54
CA GLN A 45 15.48 4.34 -40.32
C GLN A 45 14.75 4.00 -41.62
N GLN A 46 14.96 2.78 -42.13
CA GLN A 46 14.21 2.25 -43.26
C GLN A 46 12.75 2.06 -42.84
N GLU A 47 11.87 2.77 -43.52
CA GLU A 47 10.42 2.68 -43.42
C GLU A 47 9.98 1.28 -43.88
N ARG A 48 9.71 0.39 -42.92
CA ARG A 48 9.06 -0.90 -43.18
C ARG A 48 7.56 -0.64 -43.24
N ALA A 49 6.96 -0.98 -44.39
CA ALA A 49 5.52 -0.91 -44.63
C ALA A 49 4.72 -1.63 -43.53
N PRO A 50 3.49 -1.18 -43.21
CA PRO A 50 2.70 -1.76 -42.15
C PRO A 50 2.24 -3.16 -42.57
N GLU A 51 2.69 -4.17 -41.83
CA GLU A 51 2.01 -5.47 -41.82
C GLU A 51 0.63 -5.25 -41.20
N THR A 52 -0.42 -5.43 -42.00
CA THR A 52 -1.79 -5.51 -41.54
C THR A 52 -1.92 -6.73 -40.64
N SER A 53 -1.75 -6.53 -39.34
CA SER A 53 -2.11 -7.51 -38.32
C SER A 53 -3.64 -7.63 -38.29
N VAL A 54 -4.13 -8.77 -38.75
CA VAL A 54 -5.50 -9.21 -38.47
C VAL A 54 -5.63 -9.31 -36.94
N PRO A 55 -6.64 -8.70 -36.30
CA PRO A 55 -6.81 -8.84 -34.86
C PRO A 55 -7.08 -10.30 -34.53
N GLU A 56 -6.25 -10.86 -33.66
CA GLU A 56 -6.49 -12.16 -33.04
C GLU A 56 -7.80 -12.08 -32.24
N PRO A 57 -8.73 -13.04 -32.39
CA PRO A 57 -9.98 -13.00 -31.65
C PRO A 57 -9.69 -13.07 -30.15
N GLU A 58 -10.25 -12.13 -29.39
CA GLU A 58 -10.13 -12.12 -27.94
C GLU A 58 -10.56 -13.47 -27.36
N PRO A 59 -9.78 -14.06 -26.43
CA PRO A 59 -10.16 -15.29 -25.76
C PRO A 59 -11.50 -15.05 -25.03
N PRO A 60 -12.39 -16.05 -24.98
CA PRO A 60 -13.66 -15.90 -24.30
C PRO A 60 -13.43 -15.53 -22.84
N LEU A 61 -14.15 -14.50 -22.38
CA LEU A 61 -14.16 -14.11 -20.98
C LEU A 61 -14.44 -15.34 -20.09
N PRO A 62 -13.71 -15.53 -18.98
CA PRO A 62 -14.07 -16.54 -18.02
C PRO A 62 -15.51 -16.30 -17.55
N PRO A 63 -16.26 -17.38 -17.24
CA PRO A 63 -17.62 -17.22 -16.70
C PRO A 63 -17.56 -16.35 -15.45
N GLU A 64 -18.51 -15.40 -15.34
CA GLU A 64 -18.68 -14.61 -14.12
C GLU A 64 -18.81 -15.57 -12.93
N PRO A 65 -18.10 -15.32 -11.81
CA PRO A 65 -18.24 -16.16 -10.63
C PRO A 65 -19.69 -16.13 -10.18
N GLU A 66 -20.28 -17.31 -9.94
CA GLU A 66 -21.66 -17.39 -9.49
C GLU A 66 -21.79 -16.62 -8.17
N PRO A 67 -22.83 -15.78 -8.00
CA PRO A 67 -23.07 -15.10 -6.74
C PRO A 67 -23.23 -16.15 -5.65
N LEU A 68 -22.44 -16.03 -4.58
CA LEU A 68 -22.54 -16.92 -3.43
C LEU A 68 -24.01 -16.97 -2.97
N PRO A 69 -24.59 -18.16 -2.79
CA PRO A 69 -25.98 -18.26 -2.39
C PRO A 69 -26.16 -17.63 -1.01
N ASP A 70 -27.24 -16.85 -0.83
CA ASP A 70 -27.64 -16.30 0.47
C ASP A 70 -27.71 -17.44 1.50
N GLY A 71 -26.76 -17.45 2.44
CA GLY A 71 -26.65 -18.48 3.47
C GLY A 71 -25.67 -19.62 3.18
N ALA A 72 -24.69 -19.46 2.27
CA ALA A 72 -23.56 -20.37 2.15
C ALA A 72 -22.77 -20.43 3.48
N VAL A 73 -22.99 -21.48 4.26
CA VAL A 73 -22.11 -21.84 5.38
C VAL A 73 -20.85 -22.44 4.78
N ILE A 74 -19.75 -21.70 4.83
CA ILE A 74 -18.44 -22.21 4.48
C ILE A 74 -18.10 -23.26 5.53
N ASP A 75 -18.16 -24.55 5.17
CA ASP A 75 -17.90 -25.70 6.06
C ASP A 75 -16.40 -25.88 6.36
N HIS A 76 -15.66 -24.77 6.44
CA HIS A 76 -14.34 -24.74 7.04
C HIS A 76 -14.55 -24.55 8.54
N PRO A 77 -13.96 -25.36 9.42
CA PRO A 77 -14.11 -25.18 10.86
C PRO A 77 -13.55 -23.81 11.22
N LEU A 78 -14.47 -22.84 11.39
CA LEU A 78 -14.17 -21.60 12.10
C LEU A 78 -13.55 -22.00 13.45
N PRO A 79 -12.51 -21.31 13.91
CA PRO A 79 -11.86 -21.62 15.18
C PRO A 79 -12.92 -21.79 16.29
N GLU A 80 -12.71 -22.79 17.17
CA GLU A 80 -13.71 -23.29 18.13
C GLU A 80 -14.31 -22.21 19.05
N ASP A 81 -13.65 -21.06 19.15
CA ASP A 81 -14.18 -19.86 19.76
C ASP A 81 -14.39 -18.78 18.67
N PRO A 82 -15.64 -18.53 18.20
CA PRO A 82 -15.89 -17.35 17.38
C PRO A 82 -15.50 -16.13 18.20
N ILE A 83 -14.58 -15.31 17.68
CA ILE A 83 -14.30 -14.01 18.26
C ILE A 83 -15.63 -13.25 18.17
N LEU A 84 -16.31 -13.10 19.32
CA LEU A 84 -17.59 -12.42 19.43
C LEU A 84 -17.37 -10.94 19.13
N THR A 85 -17.50 -10.59 17.86
CA THR A 85 -17.45 -9.22 17.38
C THR A 85 -18.85 -8.82 16.94
N ASN A 86 -19.26 -7.60 17.27
CA ASN A 86 -20.64 -7.14 17.09
C ASN A 86 -20.90 -6.56 15.69
N GLY A 87 -20.09 -6.91 14.69
CA GLY A 87 -20.07 -6.30 13.36
C GLY A 87 -20.42 -7.28 12.23
N PRO A 88 -20.80 -6.77 11.04
CA PRO A 88 -20.99 -7.61 9.87
C PRO A 88 -19.64 -8.20 9.41
N TRP A 89 -19.65 -9.46 9.01
CA TRP A 89 -18.51 -10.16 8.45
C TRP A 89 -18.27 -9.75 7.00
N ALA A 90 -17.00 -9.53 6.64
CA ALA A 90 -16.53 -9.30 5.28
C ALA A 90 -16.19 -10.63 4.59
N SER A 91 -15.55 -11.54 5.33
CA SER A 91 -15.19 -12.89 4.92
C SER A 91 -15.33 -13.87 6.10
N ALA A 92 -14.82 -15.10 5.96
CA ALA A 92 -14.83 -16.07 7.03
C ALA A 92 -14.04 -15.63 8.28
N HIS A 93 -12.99 -14.80 8.11
CA HIS A 93 -12.10 -14.40 9.20
C HIS A 93 -11.98 -12.89 9.42
N PHE A 94 -12.51 -12.07 8.52
CA PHE A 94 -12.44 -10.61 8.64
C PHE A 94 -13.82 -9.99 8.81
N LEU A 95 -13.90 -8.98 9.68
CA LEU A 95 -15.06 -8.10 9.76
C LEU A 95 -14.95 -6.96 8.78
N MET A 96 -16.09 -6.39 8.41
CA MET A 96 -16.13 -5.15 7.64
C MET A 96 -15.34 -4.04 8.35
N ASP A 97 -15.50 -3.90 9.66
CA ASP A 97 -14.88 -2.82 10.44
C ASP A 97 -13.34 -2.86 10.43
N GLU A 98 -12.73 -4.03 10.23
CA GLU A 98 -11.26 -4.15 10.13
C GLU A 98 -10.71 -3.49 8.87
N TYR A 99 -11.54 -3.38 7.84
CA TYR A 99 -11.19 -2.73 6.58
C TYR A 99 -11.63 -1.26 6.54
N ALA A 100 -12.48 -0.81 7.46
CA ALA A 100 -13.01 0.54 7.48
C ALA A 100 -11.91 1.58 7.76
N CYS A 101 -12.16 2.81 7.32
CA CYS A 101 -11.26 3.93 7.56
C CYS A 101 -11.15 4.26 9.04
N ASP A 102 -9.95 4.16 9.58
CA ASP A 102 -9.58 4.39 10.98
C ASP A 102 -9.41 5.88 11.34
N CYS A 103 -10.03 6.77 10.58
CA CYS A 103 -9.91 8.21 10.80
C CYS A 103 -10.59 8.67 12.10
N ALA A 104 -10.22 9.86 12.59
CA ALA A 104 -10.80 10.46 13.79
C ALA A 104 -12.23 11.02 13.59
N GLY A 105 -13.06 10.37 12.76
CA GLY A 105 -14.45 10.75 12.50
C GLY A 105 -14.65 11.78 11.37
N TYR A 106 -13.73 11.86 10.41
CA TYR A 106 -13.87 12.74 9.24
C TYR A 106 -14.74 12.15 8.12
N CYS A 107 -14.99 10.85 8.18
CA CYS A 107 -15.92 10.11 7.35
C CYS A 107 -16.71 9.13 8.22
N ASP A 108 -17.66 8.43 7.62
CA ASP A 108 -18.46 7.37 8.23
C ASP A 108 -17.76 6.00 8.28
N GLY A 109 -16.47 5.96 7.92
CA GLY A 109 -15.67 4.74 7.83
C GLY A 109 -15.52 4.21 6.41
N TRP A 110 -16.38 4.60 5.47
CA TRP A 110 -16.41 4.01 4.12
C TRP A 110 -16.35 5.06 3.00
N PRO A 111 -15.22 5.78 2.88
CA PRO A 111 -15.02 6.77 1.83
C PRO A 111 -14.90 6.13 0.42
N ALA A 112 -14.61 4.83 0.36
CA ALA A 112 -14.59 3.99 -0.82
C ALA A 112 -15.13 2.60 -0.46
N ALA A 113 -15.60 1.85 -1.46
CA ALA A 113 -15.93 0.44 -1.29
C ALA A 113 -14.65 -0.38 -1.19
N MET A 114 -14.62 -1.38 -0.30
CA MET A 114 -13.58 -2.41 -0.30
C MET A 114 -13.73 -3.28 -1.52
N ASP A 115 -12.62 -3.56 -2.20
CA ASP A 115 -12.63 -4.44 -3.36
C ASP A 115 -12.73 -5.92 -2.94
N PRO A 116 -13.69 -6.69 -3.48
CA PRO A 116 -13.84 -8.11 -3.18
C PRO A 116 -12.63 -8.96 -3.56
N GLU A 117 -11.93 -8.65 -4.66
CA GLU A 117 -10.75 -9.42 -5.11
C GLU A 117 -9.61 -9.30 -4.10
N LEU A 118 -9.38 -8.09 -3.59
CA LEU A 118 -8.37 -7.86 -2.57
C LEU A 118 -8.70 -8.61 -1.27
N LEU A 119 -9.96 -8.55 -0.84
CA LEU A 119 -10.40 -9.28 0.34
C LEU A 119 -10.23 -10.80 0.17
N GLU A 120 -10.58 -11.35 -0.98
CA GLU A 120 -10.41 -12.78 -1.28
C GLU A 120 -8.93 -13.20 -1.17
N LYS A 121 -8.01 -12.38 -1.69
CA LYS A 121 -6.57 -12.65 -1.62
C LYS A 121 -6.02 -12.55 -0.19
N ILE A 122 -6.50 -11.60 0.61
CA ILE A 122 -6.12 -11.46 2.02
C ILE A 122 -6.67 -12.64 2.85
N GLU A 123 -7.89 -13.09 2.56
CA GLU A 123 -8.47 -14.30 3.13
C GLU A 123 -7.66 -15.56 2.80
N ALA A 124 -7.23 -15.70 1.54
CA ALA A 124 -6.33 -16.76 1.13
C ALA A 124 -4.96 -16.67 1.83
N LEU A 125 -4.43 -15.46 2.06
CA LEU A 125 -3.18 -15.23 2.79
C LEU A 125 -3.30 -15.68 4.25
N ARG A 126 -4.42 -15.35 4.91
CA ARG A 126 -4.75 -15.86 6.25
C ARG A 126 -4.75 -17.39 6.26
N CYS A 127 -5.41 -18.01 5.28
CA CYS A 127 -5.49 -19.46 5.19
C CYS A 127 -4.13 -20.13 4.89
N TYR A 128 -3.27 -19.47 4.13
CA TYR A 128 -1.92 -19.94 3.81
C TYR A 128 -1.07 -20.13 5.07
N PHE A 129 -1.13 -19.15 5.99
CA PHE A 129 -0.38 -19.22 7.24
C PHE A 129 -1.07 -20.01 8.34
N ASP A 130 -2.38 -20.27 8.20
CA ASP A 130 -3.24 -20.80 9.26
C ASP A 130 -3.07 -19.99 10.58
N GLN A 131 -2.91 -18.67 10.42
CA GLN A 131 -2.67 -17.72 11.49
C GLN A 131 -3.43 -16.42 11.22
N PRO A 132 -3.77 -15.63 12.27
CA PRO A 132 -4.42 -14.34 12.09
C PRO A 132 -3.57 -13.40 11.22
N ILE A 133 -4.18 -12.81 10.20
CA ILE A 133 -3.65 -11.64 9.51
C ILE A 133 -4.35 -10.42 10.11
N ILE A 134 -3.60 -9.40 10.49
CA ILE A 134 -4.13 -8.19 11.12
C ILE A 134 -4.07 -7.06 10.10
N ILE A 135 -5.25 -6.54 9.72
CA ILE A 135 -5.36 -5.33 8.89
C ILE A 135 -5.19 -4.12 9.80
N THR A 136 -4.20 -3.29 9.50
CA THR A 136 -3.88 -2.07 10.25
C THR A 136 -4.43 -0.81 9.59
N SER A 137 -4.66 -0.85 8.27
CA SER A 137 -5.29 0.23 7.51
C SER A 137 -5.93 -0.35 6.24
N GLY A 138 -7.26 -0.28 6.13
CA GLY A 138 -8.00 -0.61 4.91
C GLY A 138 -8.30 0.64 4.06
N VAL A 139 -9.56 0.94 3.78
CA VAL A 139 -9.92 2.15 3.01
C VAL A 139 -9.52 3.42 3.76
N ARG A 140 -9.09 4.47 3.03
CA ARG A 140 -8.76 5.76 3.63
C ARG A 140 -9.55 6.90 3.01
N CYS A 141 -10.02 7.83 3.84
CA CYS A 141 -10.49 9.11 3.35
C CYS A 141 -9.27 9.99 3.02
N GLU A 142 -9.43 10.99 2.15
CA GLU A 142 -8.33 11.87 1.73
C GLU A 142 -7.57 12.46 2.92
N ARG A 143 -8.30 12.87 3.96
CA ARG A 143 -7.70 13.44 5.17
C ARG A 143 -6.88 12.42 5.95
N ARG A 144 -7.40 11.21 6.16
CA ARG A 144 -6.66 10.15 6.85
C ARG A 144 -5.41 9.76 6.07
N ASN A 145 -5.53 9.62 4.75
CA ASN A 145 -4.40 9.36 3.87
C ASN A 145 -3.32 10.43 4.02
N ALA A 146 -3.68 11.72 4.02
CA ALA A 146 -2.73 12.80 4.25
C ALA A 146 -2.10 12.78 5.66
N GLU A 147 -2.87 12.45 6.70
CA GLU A 147 -2.39 12.38 8.09
C GLU A 147 -1.31 11.30 8.28
N VAL A 148 -1.44 10.16 7.60
CA VAL A 148 -0.45 9.07 7.63
C VAL A 148 0.68 9.25 6.61
N GLY A 149 0.71 10.37 5.88
CA GLY A 149 1.74 10.67 4.89
C GLY A 149 1.57 9.93 3.55
N GLY A 150 0.36 9.45 3.26
CA GLY A 150 0.02 8.81 2.00
C GLY A 150 0.11 9.75 0.79
N ILE A 151 0.34 9.16 -0.38
CA ILE A 151 0.48 9.90 -1.64
C ILE A 151 -0.89 10.23 -2.27
N PRO A 152 -0.96 11.25 -3.14
CA PRO A 152 -2.09 11.40 -4.05
C PRO A 152 -2.27 10.13 -4.90
N ASN A 153 -3.52 9.73 -5.14
CA ASN A 153 -3.89 8.50 -5.86
C ASN A 153 -3.41 7.20 -5.18
N SER A 154 -3.29 7.18 -3.85
CA SER A 154 -3.08 5.95 -3.10
C SER A 154 -4.24 4.97 -3.32
N TRP A 155 -3.94 3.69 -3.51
CA TRP A 155 -4.94 2.64 -3.67
C TRP A 155 -5.88 2.45 -2.47
N HIS A 156 -5.48 2.88 -1.27
CA HIS A 156 -6.39 2.93 -0.12
C HIS A 156 -7.57 3.90 -0.34
N LEU A 157 -7.38 4.95 -1.15
CA LEU A 157 -8.43 5.93 -1.46
C LEU A 157 -9.51 5.34 -2.38
N SER A 158 -9.22 4.26 -3.08
CA SER A 158 -10.14 3.55 -3.96
C SER A 158 -10.51 2.15 -3.46
N GLY A 159 -10.04 1.75 -2.28
CA GLY A 159 -10.33 0.44 -1.69
C GLY A 159 -9.58 -0.75 -2.30
N HIS A 160 -8.52 -0.47 -3.06
CA HIS A 160 -7.69 -1.49 -3.72
C HIS A 160 -6.38 -1.78 -2.96
N ALA A 161 -6.24 -1.32 -1.71
CA ALA A 161 -5.10 -1.65 -0.87
C ALA A 161 -5.45 -1.82 0.61
N ALA A 162 -4.62 -2.59 1.30
CA ALA A 162 -4.63 -2.78 2.75
C ALA A 162 -3.19 -2.92 3.28
N ASP A 163 -2.94 -2.32 4.44
CA ASP A 163 -1.71 -2.49 5.21
C ASP A 163 -1.92 -3.60 6.24
N LEU A 164 -1.10 -4.64 6.24
CA LEU A 164 -1.31 -5.83 7.07
C LEU A 164 -0.02 -6.46 7.60
N TYR A 165 -0.15 -7.29 8.63
CA TYR A 165 0.93 -8.13 9.14
C TYR A 165 0.38 -9.44 9.73
N CYS A 166 1.26 -10.43 9.90
CA CYS A 166 0.95 -11.71 10.56
C CYS A 166 1.75 -11.83 11.86
N PRO A 167 1.12 -11.87 13.05
CA PRO A 167 1.84 -11.95 14.32
C PRO A 167 2.75 -13.17 14.40
N GLY A 168 4.06 -12.94 14.59
CA GLY A 168 5.05 -14.01 14.71
C GLY A 168 5.63 -14.50 13.38
N VAL A 169 5.19 -13.96 12.25
CA VAL A 169 5.78 -14.19 10.93
C VAL A 169 6.50 -12.91 10.49
N PRO A 170 7.76 -12.99 10.03
CA PRO A 170 8.48 -11.84 9.48
C PRO A 170 7.76 -11.22 8.26
N TYR A 171 7.84 -9.90 8.12
CA TYR A 171 7.19 -9.18 7.02
C TYR A 171 7.62 -9.71 5.64
N ASP A 172 8.89 -10.05 5.44
CA ASP A 172 9.38 -10.53 4.14
C ASP A 172 8.80 -11.91 3.75
N GLU A 173 8.47 -12.74 4.74
CA GLU A 173 7.77 -14.00 4.52
C GLU A 173 6.28 -13.78 4.19
N VAL A 174 5.62 -12.82 4.86
CA VAL A 174 4.24 -12.41 4.55
C VAL A 174 4.16 -11.83 3.13
N ALA A 175 5.07 -10.90 2.81
CA ALA A 175 5.19 -10.29 1.49
C ALA A 175 5.41 -11.32 0.38
N ARG A 176 6.25 -12.35 0.62
CA ARG A 176 6.47 -13.43 -0.35
C ARG A 176 5.17 -14.20 -0.62
N ALA A 177 4.46 -14.62 0.44
CA ALA A 177 3.21 -15.36 0.29
C ALA A 177 2.12 -14.51 -0.39
N ALA A 178 2.01 -13.22 -0.04
CA ALA A 178 1.08 -12.30 -0.68
C ALA A 178 1.34 -12.16 -2.19
N ARG A 179 2.60 -12.09 -2.62
CA ARG A 179 2.97 -12.08 -4.05
C ARG A 179 2.63 -13.38 -4.76
N GLU A 180 2.79 -14.53 -4.11
CA GLU A 180 2.38 -15.85 -4.65
C GLU A 180 0.86 -15.92 -4.90
N LEU A 181 0.07 -15.19 -4.11
CA LEU A 181 -1.38 -15.03 -4.29
C LEU A 181 -1.76 -13.92 -5.30
N GLY A 182 -0.75 -13.30 -5.93
CA GLY A 182 -0.93 -12.29 -6.96
C GLY A 182 -1.31 -10.91 -6.42
N LEU A 183 -0.88 -10.56 -5.21
CA LEU A 183 -0.92 -9.19 -4.70
C LEU A 183 0.33 -8.41 -5.14
N GLY A 184 0.17 -7.13 -5.45
CA GLY A 184 1.25 -6.16 -5.39
C GLY A 184 1.64 -5.93 -3.94
N VAL A 185 2.95 -5.84 -3.64
CA VAL A 185 3.42 -5.69 -2.25
C VAL A 185 4.54 -4.67 -2.15
N ILE A 186 4.38 -3.71 -1.24
CA ILE A 186 5.42 -2.79 -0.77
C ILE A 186 5.74 -3.15 0.69
N GLU A 187 7.00 -3.48 0.95
CA GLU A 187 7.47 -3.89 2.27
C GLU A 187 7.84 -2.67 3.14
N TYR A 188 7.50 -2.70 4.43
CA TYR A 188 7.95 -1.72 5.42
C TYR A 188 8.77 -2.37 6.54
N PRO A 189 10.05 -2.72 6.30
CA PRO A 189 10.88 -3.48 7.24
C PRO A 189 11.00 -2.83 8.62
N ASP A 190 11.16 -1.50 8.69
CA ASP A 190 11.31 -0.78 9.96
C ASP A 190 10.02 -0.76 10.79
N GLN A 191 8.87 -0.99 10.15
CA GLN A 191 7.55 -0.96 10.78
C GLN A 191 6.91 -2.36 10.91
N GLN A 192 7.51 -3.39 10.29
CA GLN A 192 7.09 -4.79 10.34
C GLN A 192 5.66 -5.03 9.85
N PHE A 193 5.27 -4.37 8.76
CA PHE A 193 4.03 -4.65 8.03
C PHE A 193 4.28 -4.53 6.51
N ASP A 194 3.33 -5.02 5.73
CA ASP A 194 3.33 -4.92 4.28
C ASP A 194 2.08 -4.19 3.77
N HIS A 195 2.27 -3.30 2.81
CA HIS A 195 1.20 -2.74 2.00
C HIS A 195 0.90 -3.73 0.88
N CYS A 196 -0.33 -4.21 0.81
CA CYS A 196 -0.81 -5.15 -0.20
C CYS A 196 -1.87 -4.48 -1.09
N GLU A 197 -1.77 -4.67 -2.41
CA GLU A 197 -2.67 -4.02 -3.38
C GLU A 197 -2.98 -4.92 -4.58
N ILE A 198 -4.05 -4.57 -5.29
CA ILE A 198 -4.41 -5.12 -6.60
C ILE A 198 -4.30 -4.05 -7.70
N TRP A 199 -4.07 -4.47 -8.93
CA TRP A 199 -3.86 -3.57 -10.07
C TRP A 199 -5.13 -3.54 -10.95
N HIS A 200 -5.79 -2.38 -11.02
CA HIS A 200 -6.91 -2.10 -11.92
C HIS A 200 -6.57 -1.00 -12.92
#